data_AF-A0A1H3FJY4-F1
#
_entry.id   AF-A0A1H3FJY4-F1
#
_cell.length_a   1.000
_cell.length_b   1.000
_cell.length_c   1.000
_cell.angle_alpha   90.00
_cell.angle_beta   90.00
_cell.angle_gamma   90.00
#
_symmetry.space_group_name_H-M   'P 1'
#
loop_
_entity.id
_entity.type
_entity.pdbx_description
1 polymer ?
#
loop_
_entity_poly.entity_id
_entity_poly.type
_entity_poly.pdbx_seq_one_letter_code
_entity_poly.pdbx_strand_id
1 'polypeptide(L)'
;MTGLVTGLGVDARPRVVPGPVLFARYAFPPNSHGFCGPADSGEFFEHGVAGVDDKGLRAMAQQFAGAWPYLQLIAGATGLADPLDRRVVEAYWIGSRRLDQVGTRAVGNSMEDRFRHMTGAMFGSLTEGVLAGGVPHHSFAVFCIYPYTGLLTDRRKAPHALTVLDRCRIRWGRVLAVSGDQVVVESQPLTWDGDVLGLGPSTTETVVQSVDGVGMVGGVRPGDWVSLHWEWVCDRLTDSQVALLRRYTQRHLAIVNDRQARSVVPAMLG
;
A
#
# COMPACT_ATOMS: atom_id res chain seq x y z
N MET A 1 17.26 28.67 50.73
CA MET A 1 17.27 29.40 49.45
C MET A 1 17.60 28.39 48.36
N THR A 2 16.69 28.27 47.37
CA THR A 2 16.89 27.94 45.93
C THR A 2 17.77 26.73 45.55
N GLY A 3 17.33 25.78 44.74
CA GLY A 3 16.10 25.67 43.95
C GLY A 3 16.05 24.36 43.18
N LEU A 4 14.84 23.87 42.92
CA LEU A 4 14.56 22.81 41.96
C LEU A 4 15.01 23.26 40.56
N VAL A 5 15.71 22.39 39.84
CA VAL A 5 15.80 22.46 38.38
C VAL A 5 14.89 21.37 37.83
N THR A 6 13.67 21.78 37.51
CA THR A 6 12.74 21.02 36.67
C THR A 6 13.31 20.93 35.26
N GLY A 7 13.74 19.73 34.88
CA GLY A 7 14.13 19.40 33.50
C GLY A 7 12.92 19.53 32.57
N LEU A 8 13.12 20.35 31.54
CA LEU A 8 12.16 20.73 30.52
C LEU A 8 11.54 19.51 29.84
N GLY A 9 10.20 19.43 29.86
CA GLY A 9 9.45 18.53 29.01
C GLY A 9 9.75 18.84 27.55
N VAL A 10 10.39 17.90 26.87
CA VAL A 10 10.55 17.93 25.42
C VAL A 10 9.14 17.82 24.83
N ASP A 11 8.67 18.90 24.19
CA ASP A 11 7.41 18.99 23.46
C ASP A 11 7.38 17.91 22.36
N ALA A 12 6.88 16.71 22.70
CA ALA A 12 6.84 15.55 21.82
C ALA A 12 5.68 15.68 20.83
N ARG A 13 5.75 16.69 19.95
CA ARG A 13 4.97 16.66 18.73
C ARG A 13 5.50 15.49 17.90
N PRO A 14 4.66 14.55 17.45
CA PRO A 14 5.11 13.44 16.63
C PRO A 14 5.79 14.01 15.38
N ARG A 15 7.07 13.66 15.19
CA ARG A 15 7.87 14.09 14.03
C ARG A 15 7.17 13.60 12.77
N VAL A 16 6.79 14.53 11.90
CA VAL A 16 6.18 14.20 10.62
C VAL A 16 7.19 13.39 9.80
N VAL A 17 6.83 12.15 9.44
CA VAL A 17 7.71 11.26 8.69
C VAL A 17 7.85 11.79 7.25
N PRO A 18 9.07 12.00 6.73
CA PRO A 18 9.28 12.46 5.35
C PRO A 18 8.67 11.50 4.34
N GLY A 19 8.25 12.02 3.17
CA GLY A 19 7.59 11.20 2.16
C GLY A 19 8.44 10.05 1.60
N PRO A 20 9.75 10.20 1.33
CA PRO A 20 10.61 9.07 0.95
C PRO A 20 10.70 7.97 2.01
N VAL A 21 10.76 8.35 3.29
CA VAL A 21 10.79 7.42 4.42
C VAL A 21 9.44 6.71 4.56
N LEU A 22 8.33 7.45 4.41
CA LEU A 22 7.00 6.87 4.37
C LEU A 22 6.89 5.88 3.22
N PHE A 23 7.43 6.21 2.04
CA PHE A 23 7.43 5.32 0.89
C PHE A 23 8.20 4.03 1.20
N ALA A 24 9.39 4.12 1.80
CA ALA A 24 10.19 2.96 2.19
C ALA A 24 9.42 1.98 3.10
N ARG A 25 8.73 2.52 4.12
CA ARG A 25 7.92 1.73 5.06
C ARG A 25 6.89 0.82 4.39
N TYR A 26 6.25 1.30 3.33
CA TYR A 26 5.27 0.51 2.57
C TYR A 26 5.90 -0.27 1.42
N ALA A 27 7.00 0.20 0.84
CA ALA A 27 7.59 -0.41 -0.35
C ALA A 27 8.56 -1.55 -0.03
N PHE A 28 9.18 -1.54 1.15
CA PHE A 28 10.14 -2.57 1.57
C PHE A 28 9.53 -3.97 1.64
N PRO A 29 8.36 -4.21 2.25
CA PRO A 29 7.85 -5.58 2.42
C PRO A 29 7.67 -6.37 1.12
N PRO A 30 7.00 -5.88 0.06
CA PRO A 30 6.96 -6.61 -1.21
C PRO A 30 8.33 -6.64 -1.93
N ASN A 31 9.22 -5.67 -1.67
CA ASN A 31 10.56 -5.64 -2.25
C ASN A 31 11.46 -6.73 -1.65
N SER A 32 11.39 -6.99 -0.34
CA SER A 32 12.11 -8.10 0.29
C SER A 32 11.65 -9.47 -0.19
N HIS A 33 10.40 -9.59 -0.66
CA HIS A 33 9.90 -10.79 -1.35
C HIS A 33 10.25 -10.85 -2.84
N GLY A 34 10.93 -9.84 -3.40
CA GLY A 34 11.37 -9.79 -4.79
C GLY A 34 10.28 -9.39 -5.80
N PHE A 35 9.13 -8.85 -5.35
CA PHE A 35 8.04 -8.48 -6.27
C PHE A 35 8.27 -7.17 -7.04
N CYS A 36 9.03 -6.23 -6.48
CA CYS A 36 9.26 -4.91 -7.06
C CYS A 36 10.46 -4.21 -6.44
N GLY A 37 10.88 -3.08 -7.01
CA GLY A 37 11.89 -2.20 -6.42
C GLY A 37 13.33 -2.58 -6.76
N PRO A 38 14.32 -1.96 -6.07
CA PRO A 38 15.74 -2.25 -6.27
C PRO A 38 16.10 -3.69 -5.86
N ALA A 39 17.19 -4.22 -6.41
CA ALA A 39 17.68 -5.56 -6.06
C ALA A 39 18.16 -5.64 -4.60
N ASP A 40 18.76 -4.57 -4.07
CA ASP A 40 19.23 -4.48 -2.70
C ASP A 40 18.12 -3.98 -1.76
N SER A 41 17.26 -4.90 -1.34
CA SER A 41 16.21 -4.61 -0.35
C SER A 41 16.75 -4.35 1.05
N GLY A 42 17.98 -4.80 1.35
CA GLY A 42 18.65 -4.59 2.64
C GLY A 42 19.09 -3.13 2.80
N GLU A 43 19.79 -2.58 1.79
CA GLU A 43 20.16 -1.17 1.77
C GLU A 43 18.91 -0.27 1.79
N PHE A 44 17.85 -0.67 1.07
CA PHE A 44 16.57 0.04 1.12
C PHE A 44 15.93 0.03 2.52
N PHE A 45 16.04 -1.09 3.24
CA PHE A 45 15.59 -1.20 4.63
C PHE A 45 16.37 -0.26 5.54
N GLU A 46 17.70 -0.24 5.43
CA GLU A 46 18.59 0.60 6.23
C GLU A 46 18.26 2.09 6.05
N HIS A 47 18.02 2.55 4.82
CA HIS A 47 17.56 3.92 4.57
C HIS A 47 16.21 4.22 5.25
N GLY A 48 15.26 3.28 5.19
CA GLY A 48 13.97 3.39 5.86
C GLY A 48 14.09 3.50 7.38
N VAL A 49 14.99 2.73 7.98
CA VAL A 49 15.31 2.75 9.42
C VAL A 49 16.00 4.05 9.82
N ALA A 50 16.95 4.53 9.02
CA ALA A 50 17.65 5.79 9.27
C ALA A 50 16.64 6.97 9.33
N GLY A 51 15.54 6.87 8.59
CA GLY A 51 14.43 7.82 8.67
C GLY A 51 14.80 9.21 8.13
N VAL A 52 15.80 9.28 7.25
CA VAL A 52 16.28 10.51 6.63
C VAL A 52 15.86 10.55 5.16
N ASP A 53 15.43 11.72 4.71
CA ASP A 53 15.25 12.01 3.29
C ASP A 53 16.62 12.33 2.67
N ASP A 54 17.26 11.32 2.09
CA ASP A 54 18.52 11.46 1.38
C ASP A 54 18.41 11.07 -0.11
N LYS A 55 19.45 11.40 -0.88
CA LYS A 55 19.48 11.17 -2.34
C LYS A 55 19.48 9.68 -2.70
N GLY A 56 20.07 8.83 -1.88
CA GLY A 56 20.12 7.37 -2.09
C GLY A 56 18.73 6.77 -2.00
N LEU A 57 18.02 7.05 -0.90
CA LEU A 57 16.65 6.60 -0.71
C LEU A 57 15.71 7.08 -1.83
N ARG A 58 15.85 8.35 -2.24
CA ARG A 58 15.07 8.91 -3.36
C ARG A 58 15.39 8.23 -4.71
N ALA A 59 16.65 7.86 -4.95
CA ALA A 59 17.04 7.14 -6.16
C ALA A 59 16.50 5.70 -6.16
N MET A 60 16.51 5.02 -5.02
CA MET A 60 15.91 3.69 -4.86
C MET A 60 14.39 3.70 -5.06
N ALA A 61 13.69 4.70 -4.49
CA ALA A 61 12.24 4.82 -4.64
C ALA A 61 11.80 4.94 -6.12
N GLN A 62 12.63 5.55 -6.98
CA GLN A 62 12.36 5.67 -8.42
C GLN A 62 12.41 4.33 -9.16
N GLN A 63 13.10 3.32 -8.62
CA GLN A 63 13.21 2.00 -9.23
C GLN A 63 11.94 1.15 -9.08
N PHE A 64 10.97 1.60 -8.27
CA PHE A 64 9.67 0.95 -8.13
C PHE A 64 8.78 1.27 -9.33
N ALA A 65 9.06 0.63 -10.47
CA ALA A 65 8.39 0.86 -11.76
C ALA A 65 6.85 0.74 -11.70
N GLY A 66 6.32 -0.06 -10.77
CA GLY A 66 4.88 -0.17 -10.55
C GLY A 66 4.27 1.01 -9.77
N ALA A 67 4.98 1.57 -8.78
CA ALA A 67 4.46 2.61 -7.89
C ALA A 67 4.81 4.04 -8.35
N TRP A 68 6.03 4.24 -8.85
CA TRP A 68 6.55 5.54 -9.28
C TRP A 68 5.63 6.29 -10.26
N PRO A 69 5.05 5.63 -11.28
CA PRO A 69 4.03 6.21 -12.14
C PRO A 69 2.85 6.88 -11.43
N TYR A 70 2.33 6.23 -10.40
CA TYR A 70 1.18 6.70 -9.64
C TYR A 70 1.55 7.93 -8.82
N LEU A 71 2.74 7.93 -8.21
CA LEU A 71 3.25 9.06 -7.47
C LEU A 71 3.40 10.30 -8.35
N GLN A 72 3.99 10.15 -9.55
CA GLN A 72 4.10 11.26 -10.51
C GLN A 72 2.72 11.78 -10.95
N LEU A 73 1.77 10.87 -11.20
CA LEU A 73 0.43 11.23 -11.60
C LEU A 73 -0.32 12.03 -10.52
N ILE A 74 -0.27 11.55 -9.26
CA ILE A 74 -0.88 12.24 -8.13
C ILE A 74 -0.22 13.60 -7.92
N ALA A 75 1.12 13.68 -7.98
CA ALA A 75 1.84 14.93 -7.81
C ALA A 75 1.43 15.96 -8.86
N GLY A 76 1.49 15.59 -10.14
CA GLY A 76 1.10 16.46 -11.25
C GLY A 76 -0.36 16.91 -11.17
N ALA A 77 -1.29 16.00 -10.90
CA ALA A 77 -2.72 16.32 -10.80
C ALA A 77 -3.08 17.21 -9.60
N THR A 78 -2.23 17.25 -8.58
CA THR A 78 -2.47 18.01 -7.34
C THR A 78 -1.57 19.23 -7.19
N GLY A 79 -0.85 19.60 -8.26
CA GLY A 79 0.03 20.77 -8.29
C GLY A 79 1.29 20.63 -7.45
N LEU A 80 1.74 19.40 -7.17
CA LEU A 80 2.95 19.10 -6.41
C LEU A 80 4.08 18.72 -7.36
N ALA A 81 5.27 19.32 -7.14
CA ALA A 81 6.44 19.07 -7.97
C ALA A 81 7.17 17.76 -7.59
N ASP A 82 7.13 17.37 -6.32
CA ASP A 82 7.84 16.20 -5.80
C ASP A 82 6.89 14.97 -5.74
N PRO A 83 7.12 13.91 -6.53
CA PRO A 83 6.39 12.64 -6.42
C PRO A 83 6.54 11.97 -5.05
N LEU A 84 7.61 12.29 -4.30
CA LEU A 84 7.83 11.81 -2.94
C LEU A 84 7.40 12.84 -1.88
N ASP A 85 6.63 13.87 -2.24
CA ASP A 85 5.95 14.69 -1.24
C ASP A 85 5.10 13.77 -0.35
N ARG A 86 5.19 13.93 0.98
CA ARG A 86 4.46 13.07 1.93
C ARG A 86 2.98 12.94 1.59
N ARG A 87 2.34 14.01 1.13
CA ARG A 87 0.90 14.03 0.80
C ARG A 87 0.59 13.18 -0.43
N VAL A 88 1.53 13.07 -1.36
CA VAL A 88 1.45 12.21 -2.54
C VAL A 88 1.59 10.75 -2.12
N VAL A 89 2.63 10.45 -1.34
CA VAL A 89 2.92 9.09 -0.84
C VAL A 89 1.78 8.56 0.03
N GLU A 90 1.25 9.38 0.95
CA GLU A 90 0.09 9.01 1.78
C GLU A 90 -1.17 8.79 0.93
N ALA A 91 -1.41 9.63 -0.09
CA ALA A 91 -2.52 9.43 -1.01
C ALA A 91 -2.42 8.10 -1.78
N TYR A 92 -1.22 7.68 -2.16
CA TYR A 92 -1.02 6.41 -2.86
C TYR A 92 -1.26 5.19 -1.97
N TRP A 93 -0.73 5.18 -0.74
CA TRP A 93 -0.78 4.01 0.14
C TRP A 93 -2.05 3.91 0.99
N ILE A 94 -2.51 5.03 1.55
CA ILE A 94 -3.63 5.10 2.51
C ILE A 94 -4.86 5.74 1.89
N GLY A 95 -4.65 6.66 0.95
CA GLY A 95 -5.72 7.41 0.31
C GLY A 95 -5.89 8.80 0.89
N SER A 96 -6.41 9.70 0.06
CA SER A 96 -6.81 11.04 0.47
C SER A 96 -7.77 11.64 -0.55
N ARG A 97 -8.51 12.70 -0.16
CA ARG A 97 -9.38 13.44 -1.09
C ARG A 97 -8.64 14.01 -2.31
N ARG A 98 -7.31 14.07 -2.29
CA ARG A 98 -6.50 14.45 -3.46
C ARG A 98 -6.70 13.52 -4.65
N LEU A 99 -7.00 12.24 -4.37
CA LEU A 99 -7.27 11.26 -5.42
C LEU A 99 -8.50 11.61 -6.26
N ASP A 100 -9.44 12.38 -5.71
CA ASP A 100 -10.62 12.85 -6.44
C ASP A 100 -10.27 13.97 -7.45
N GLN A 101 -9.06 14.55 -7.39
CA GLN A 101 -8.56 15.55 -8.34
C GLN A 101 -7.87 14.91 -9.56
N VAL A 102 -7.55 13.62 -9.49
CA VAL A 102 -6.88 12.93 -10.59
C VAL A 102 -7.91 12.56 -11.63
N GLY A 103 -7.95 13.30 -12.73
CA GLY A 103 -8.90 13.07 -13.81
C GLY A 103 -8.75 11.67 -14.41
N THR A 104 -9.88 11.01 -14.69
CA THR A 104 -9.98 9.67 -15.27
C THR A 104 -9.12 9.51 -16.53
N ARG A 105 -9.08 10.54 -17.39
CA ARG A 105 -8.25 10.54 -18.61
C ARG A 105 -6.74 10.53 -18.30
N ALA A 106 -6.29 11.21 -17.26
CA ALA A 106 -4.89 11.22 -16.87
C ALA A 106 -4.46 9.87 -16.27
N VAL A 107 -5.36 9.22 -15.52
CA VAL A 107 -5.17 7.83 -15.06
C VAL A 107 -5.09 6.88 -16.25
N GLY A 108 -6.05 6.96 -17.17
CA GLY A 108 -6.10 6.15 -18.39
C GLY A 108 -4.86 6.30 -19.26
N ASN A 109 -4.46 7.54 -19.59
CA ASN A 109 -3.27 7.81 -20.39
C ASN A 109 -1.97 7.34 -19.72
N SER A 110 -1.80 7.64 -18.42
CA SER A 110 -0.63 7.17 -17.66
C SER A 110 -0.57 5.64 -17.65
N MET A 111 -1.73 4.98 -17.57
CA MET A 111 -1.81 3.54 -17.62
C MET A 111 -1.57 3.00 -19.03
N GLU A 112 -2.06 3.68 -20.05
CA GLU A 112 -1.90 3.31 -21.45
C GLU A 112 -0.44 3.36 -21.88
N ASP A 113 0.23 4.49 -21.66
CA ASP A 113 1.63 4.69 -22.05
C ASP A 113 2.57 3.65 -21.39
N ARG A 114 2.21 3.19 -20.19
CA ARG A 114 3.08 2.37 -19.33
C ARG A 114 2.76 0.89 -19.36
N PHE A 115 1.49 0.52 -19.38
CA PHE A 115 1.05 -0.87 -19.31
C PHE A 115 0.81 -1.48 -20.68
N ARG A 116 0.66 -0.72 -21.77
CA ARG A 116 0.50 -1.28 -23.13
C ARG A 116 1.57 -2.31 -23.51
N HIS A 117 2.80 -2.14 -23.00
CA HIS A 117 3.90 -3.10 -23.22
C HIS A 117 3.87 -4.31 -22.27
N MET A 118 3.19 -4.23 -21.12
CA MET A 118 3.13 -5.29 -20.11
C MET A 118 1.80 -6.07 -20.11
N THR A 119 0.69 -5.45 -20.53
CA THR A 119 -0.67 -5.98 -20.29
C THR A 119 -1.35 -6.55 -21.51
N GLY A 120 -0.87 -6.31 -22.74
CA GLY A 120 -1.46 -6.89 -23.96
C GLY A 120 -3.00 -6.84 -23.96
N ALA A 121 -3.64 -8.02 -24.01
CA ALA A 121 -5.11 -8.19 -24.00
C ALA A 121 -5.84 -7.68 -22.73
N MET A 122 -5.16 -7.40 -21.62
CA MET A 122 -5.73 -6.84 -20.38
C MET A 122 -5.98 -5.32 -20.44
N PHE A 123 -5.66 -4.67 -21.56
CA PHE A 123 -5.84 -3.23 -21.74
C PHE A 123 -7.31 -2.78 -21.74
N GLY A 124 -8.24 -3.65 -22.20
CA GLY A 124 -9.68 -3.37 -22.18
C GLY A 124 -10.22 -3.16 -20.76
N SER A 125 -9.98 -4.11 -19.86
CA SER A 125 -10.37 -4.01 -18.43
C SER A 125 -9.70 -2.84 -17.72
N LEU A 126 -8.48 -2.50 -18.10
CA LEU A 126 -7.75 -1.39 -17.52
C LEU A 126 -8.48 -0.07 -17.75
N THR A 127 -8.92 0.17 -18.98
CA THR A 127 -9.68 1.38 -19.36
C THR A 127 -11.06 1.38 -18.71
N GLU A 128 -11.75 0.24 -18.67
CA GLU A 128 -13.05 0.06 -18.01
C GLU A 128 -12.97 0.29 -16.50
N GLY A 129 -11.96 -0.25 -15.81
CA GLY A 129 -11.75 -0.07 -14.38
C GLY A 129 -11.46 1.37 -13.99
N VAL A 130 -10.72 2.10 -14.84
CA VAL A 130 -10.50 3.54 -14.66
C VAL A 130 -11.79 4.33 -14.87
N LEU A 131 -12.57 4.01 -15.91
CA LEU A 131 -13.89 4.62 -16.16
C LEU A 131 -14.91 4.31 -15.06
N ALA A 132 -14.82 3.12 -14.45
CA ALA A 132 -15.62 2.71 -13.29
C ALA A 132 -15.20 3.40 -11.97
N GLY A 133 -14.27 4.37 -12.05
CA GLY A 133 -13.82 5.16 -10.91
C GLY A 133 -12.53 4.65 -10.30
N GLY A 134 -11.65 3.99 -11.04
CA GLY A 134 -10.28 3.71 -10.61
C GLY A 134 -9.53 5.01 -10.30
N VAL A 135 -8.83 5.05 -9.17
CA VAL A 135 -7.96 6.17 -8.75
C VAL A 135 -6.54 5.67 -8.50
N PRO A 136 -5.52 6.54 -8.52
CA PRO A 136 -4.14 6.14 -8.31
C PRO A 136 -3.83 5.79 -6.83
N HIS A 137 -4.48 4.75 -6.31
CA HIS A 137 -4.29 4.18 -5.00
C HIS A 137 -3.70 2.77 -5.14
N HIS A 138 -2.88 2.32 -4.20
CA HIS A 138 -2.20 1.02 -4.31
C HIS A 138 -3.18 -0.15 -4.46
N SER A 139 -4.33 -0.12 -3.76
CA SER A 139 -5.35 -1.17 -3.91
C SER A 139 -5.96 -1.25 -5.32
N PHE A 140 -5.94 -0.17 -6.11
CA PHE A 140 -6.37 -0.24 -7.51
C PHE A 140 -5.37 -1.08 -8.32
N ALA A 141 -4.07 -0.85 -8.11
CA ALA A 141 -3.02 -1.68 -8.73
C ALA A 141 -3.19 -3.16 -8.35
N VAL A 142 -3.36 -3.45 -7.06
CA VAL A 142 -3.48 -4.82 -6.55
C VAL A 142 -4.70 -5.54 -7.10
N PHE A 143 -5.87 -4.90 -7.10
CA PHE A 143 -7.12 -5.58 -7.48
C PHE A 143 -7.41 -5.54 -8.99
N CYS A 144 -7.11 -4.42 -9.66
CA CYS A 144 -7.61 -4.17 -11.01
C CYS A 144 -6.52 -4.26 -12.09
N ILE A 145 -5.23 -4.23 -11.71
CA ILE A 145 -4.12 -4.16 -12.67
C ILE A 145 -3.28 -5.44 -12.62
N TYR A 146 -2.91 -5.88 -11.42
CA TYR A 146 -2.10 -7.08 -11.25
C TYR A 146 -2.90 -8.32 -11.66
N PRO A 147 -2.23 -9.37 -12.18
CA PRO A 147 -2.92 -10.50 -12.80
C PRO A 147 -3.65 -11.40 -11.79
N TYR A 148 -3.41 -11.24 -10.49
CA TYR A 148 -3.84 -12.18 -9.46
C TYR A 148 -5.35 -12.29 -9.31
N THR A 149 -6.13 -11.23 -9.57
CA THR A 149 -7.60 -11.33 -9.55
C THR A 149 -8.13 -12.23 -10.67
N GLY A 150 -7.50 -12.19 -11.85
CA GLY A 150 -7.79 -13.12 -12.94
C GLY A 150 -7.42 -14.58 -12.65
N LEU A 151 -6.50 -14.82 -11.71
CA LEU A 151 -6.10 -16.17 -11.29
C LEU A 151 -7.06 -16.81 -10.26
N LEU A 152 -7.99 -16.04 -9.69
CA LEU A 152 -8.95 -16.55 -8.70
C LEU A 152 -9.97 -17.54 -9.29
N THR A 153 -10.19 -17.51 -10.61
CA THR A 153 -11.09 -18.43 -11.31
C THR A 153 -10.46 -19.80 -11.57
N ASP A 154 -9.14 -19.92 -11.49
CA ASP A 154 -8.42 -21.19 -11.57
C ASP A 154 -8.31 -21.78 -10.15
N ARG A 155 -9.04 -22.87 -9.88
CA ARG A 155 -9.08 -23.53 -8.55
C ARG A 155 -7.71 -23.92 -8.01
N ARG A 156 -6.73 -24.21 -8.87
CA ARG A 156 -5.37 -24.58 -8.43
C ARG A 156 -4.56 -23.36 -8.01
N LYS A 157 -4.77 -22.22 -8.67
CA LYS A 157 -4.03 -20.97 -8.42
C LYS A 157 -4.72 -20.06 -7.39
N ALA A 158 -6.04 -20.19 -7.21
CA ALA A 158 -6.85 -19.32 -6.38
C ALA A 158 -6.33 -19.14 -4.93
N PRO A 159 -5.87 -20.19 -4.21
CA PRO A 159 -5.35 -20.00 -2.84
C PRO A 159 -4.10 -19.11 -2.79
N HIS A 160 -3.18 -19.32 -3.72
CA HIS A 160 -1.97 -18.50 -3.82
C HIS A 160 -2.30 -17.07 -4.26
N ALA A 161 -3.16 -16.91 -5.27
CA ALA A 161 -3.60 -15.61 -5.75
C ALA A 161 -4.31 -14.80 -4.65
N LEU A 162 -5.20 -15.43 -3.88
CA LEU A 162 -5.85 -14.80 -2.73
C LEU A 162 -4.84 -14.35 -1.67
N THR A 163 -3.84 -15.19 -1.39
CA THR A 163 -2.75 -14.83 -0.47
C THR A 163 -1.99 -13.60 -0.95
N VAL A 164 -1.60 -13.56 -2.23
CA VAL A 164 -0.87 -12.39 -2.78
C VAL A 164 -1.74 -11.13 -2.76
N LEU A 165 -3.02 -11.22 -3.15
CA LEU A 165 -3.94 -10.07 -3.12
C LEU A 165 -4.13 -9.54 -1.69
N ASP A 166 -4.29 -10.44 -0.72
CA ASP A 166 -4.47 -10.05 0.67
C ASP A 166 -3.19 -9.47 1.28
N ARG A 167 -2.04 -10.06 0.94
CA ARG A 167 -0.74 -9.62 1.44
C ARG A 167 -0.25 -8.33 0.80
N CYS A 168 -0.52 -8.11 -0.49
CA CYS A 168 -0.15 -6.90 -1.23
C CYS A 168 -1.10 -5.72 -1.03
N ARG A 169 -2.39 -5.93 -0.74
CA ARG A 169 -3.22 -4.76 -0.37
C ARG A 169 -2.71 -4.19 0.96
N ILE A 170 -2.81 -2.89 1.12
CA ILE A 170 -2.55 -2.27 2.42
C ILE A 170 -3.73 -2.62 3.34
N ARG A 171 -3.47 -3.49 4.33
CA ARG A 171 -4.44 -3.84 5.36
C ARG A 171 -4.36 -2.85 6.50
N TRP A 172 -5.35 -2.89 7.39
CA TRP A 172 -5.30 -2.22 8.68
C TRP A 172 -5.65 -3.23 9.77
N GLY A 173 -5.05 -3.05 10.96
CA GLY A 173 -5.33 -3.89 12.12
C GLY A 173 -5.28 -3.11 13.42
N ARG A 174 -6.08 -3.55 14.39
CA ARG A 174 -6.06 -3.03 15.76
C ARG A 174 -5.05 -3.80 16.56
N VAL A 175 -4.10 -3.12 17.20
CA VAL A 175 -3.05 -3.78 17.98
C VAL A 175 -3.64 -4.34 19.26
N LEU A 176 -3.45 -5.65 19.47
CA LEU A 176 -3.86 -6.36 20.69
C LEU A 176 -2.71 -6.47 21.69
N ALA A 177 -1.52 -6.82 21.20
CA ALA A 177 -0.33 -6.99 22.01
C ALA A 177 0.94 -6.68 21.21
N VAL A 178 2.01 -6.29 21.92
CA VAL A 178 3.34 -6.07 21.37
C VAL A 178 4.33 -6.89 22.19
N SER A 179 5.16 -7.69 21.53
CA SER A 179 6.15 -8.55 22.19
C SER A 179 7.44 -8.56 21.37
N GLY A 180 8.44 -7.80 21.82
CA GLY A 180 9.71 -7.66 21.11
C GLY A 180 9.51 -7.14 19.69
N ASP A 181 9.92 -7.94 18.72
CA ASP A 181 9.86 -7.64 17.28
C ASP A 181 8.49 -7.90 16.62
N GLN A 182 7.55 -8.46 17.37
CA GLN A 182 6.26 -8.92 16.86
C GLN A 182 5.11 -8.14 17.48
N VAL A 183 4.07 -7.94 16.67
CA VAL A 183 2.82 -7.29 17.05
C VAL A 183 1.67 -8.23 16.70
N VAL A 184 0.81 -8.48 17.68
CA VAL A 184 -0.44 -9.21 17.46
C VAL A 184 -1.53 -8.19 17.13
N VAL A 185 -2.16 -8.35 15.98
CA VAL A 185 -3.21 -7.45 15.48
C VAL A 185 -4.48 -8.21 15.18
N GLU A 186 -5.60 -7.54 15.35
CA GLU A 186 -6.88 -7.95 14.82
C GLU A 186 -7.11 -7.26 13.46
N SER A 187 -7.21 -8.03 12.37
CA SER A 187 -7.38 -7.54 11.01
C SER A 187 -8.41 -8.39 10.25
N GLN A 188 -8.94 -7.89 9.13
CA GLN A 188 -9.83 -8.66 8.26
C GLN A 188 -9.05 -9.16 7.04
N PRO A 189 -8.96 -10.46 6.75
CA PRO A 189 -8.35 -10.99 5.52
C PRO A 189 -9.30 -10.88 4.33
N LEU A 190 -8.81 -11.08 3.12
CA LEU A 190 -9.66 -11.29 1.94
C LEU A 190 -10.27 -12.70 1.94
N THR A 191 -11.47 -12.80 1.35
CA THR A 191 -12.15 -14.06 1.06
C THR A 191 -12.57 -14.12 -0.40
N TRP A 192 -12.59 -15.31 -0.96
CA TRP A 192 -13.09 -15.59 -2.31
C TRP A 192 -14.04 -16.79 -2.24
N ASP A 193 -15.29 -16.60 -2.68
CA ASP A 193 -16.33 -17.65 -2.68
C ASP A 193 -16.51 -18.35 -4.03
N GLY A 194 -15.66 -18.01 -5.02
CA GLY A 194 -15.80 -18.45 -6.40
C GLY A 194 -16.41 -17.39 -7.33
N ASP A 195 -16.96 -16.32 -6.77
CA ASP A 195 -17.55 -15.23 -7.53
C ASP A 195 -17.19 -13.84 -7.02
N VAL A 196 -17.15 -13.61 -5.71
CA VAL A 196 -16.95 -12.29 -5.09
C VAL A 196 -15.68 -12.28 -4.25
N LEU A 197 -14.83 -11.29 -4.51
CA LEU A 197 -13.67 -10.97 -3.66
C LEU A 197 -14.11 -10.01 -2.56
N GLY A 198 -14.07 -10.43 -1.31
CA GLY A 198 -14.59 -9.67 -0.17
C GLY A 198 -13.61 -9.57 0.99
N LEU A 199 -13.99 -8.84 2.03
CA LEU A 199 -13.32 -8.88 3.34
C LEU A 199 -14.05 -9.89 4.23
N GLY A 200 -13.28 -10.80 4.82
CA GLY A 200 -13.76 -11.79 5.76
C GLY A 200 -14.04 -11.25 7.17
N PRO A 201 -14.43 -12.14 8.10
CA PRO A 201 -14.54 -11.78 9.51
C PRO A 201 -13.19 -11.35 10.07
N SER A 202 -13.24 -10.62 11.17
CA SER A 202 -12.06 -10.22 11.93
C SER A 202 -11.30 -11.46 12.43
N THR A 203 -9.98 -11.46 12.27
CA THR A 203 -9.08 -12.53 12.71
C THR A 203 -7.82 -11.97 13.33
N THR A 204 -7.23 -12.70 14.27
CA THR A 204 -5.93 -12.35 14.83
C THR A 204 -4.80 -12.81 13.90
N GLU A 205 -3.86 -11.93 13.60
CA GLU A 205 -2.59 -12.28 12.95
C GLU A 205 -1.39 -11.68 13.70
N THR A 206 -0.23 -12.32 13.58
CA THR A 206 1.04 -11.80 14.09
C THR A 206 1.83 -11.19 12.94
N VAL A 207 2.32 -9.98 13.14
CA VAL A 207 3.07 -9.19 12.16
C VAL A 207 4.38 -8.67 12.78
N VAL A 208 5.33 -8.37 11.92
CA VAL A 208 6.67 -7.88 12.24
C VAL A 208 6.65 -6.36 12.36
N GLN A 209 7.20 -5.80 13.44
CA GLN A 209 7.49 -4.37 13.55
C GLN A 209 8.97 -4.04 13.42
N SER A 210 9.85 -5.00 13.75
CA SER A 210 11.30 -4.87 13.72
C SER A 210 11.96 -6.24 13.59
N VAL A 211 13.26 -6.25 13.32
CA VAL A 211 14.13 -7.44 13.40
C VAL A 211 15.31 -7.07 14.28
N ASP A 212 15.57 -7.86 15.32
CA ASP A 212 16.59 -7.59 16.33
C ASP A 212 16.44 -6.20 16.97
N GLY A 213 15.19 -5.76 17.17
CA GLY A 213 14.85 -4.44 17.70
C GLY A 213 15.00 -3.28 16.71
N VAL A 214 15.41 -3.55 15.47
CA VAL A 214 15.58 -2.55 14.41
C VAL A 214 14.38 -2.57 13.47
N GLY A 215 13.65 -1.45 13.39
CA GLY A 215 12.47 -1.33 12.56
C GLY A 215 12.19 0.11 12.15
N MET A 216 11.41 0.28 11.09
CA MET A 216 11.10 1.62 10.55
C MET A 216 10.01 2.36 11.33
N VAL A 217 9.22 1.63 12.13
CA VAL A 217 8.06 2.16 12.88
C VAL A 217 8.29 1.93 14.36
N GLY A 218 8.39 3.00 15.14
CA GLY A 218 8.54 2.94 16.58
C GLY A 218 7.24 3.25 17.33
N GLY A 219 7.17 2.79 18.58
CA GLY A 219 6.16 3.23 19.54
C GLY A 219 4.74 2.74 19.27
N VAL A 220 4.58 1.58 18.61
CA VAL A 220 3.31 0.86 18.50
C VAL A 220 2.90 0.32 19.88
N ARG A 221 1.62 0.45 20.24
CA ARG A 221 1.09 0.01 21.54
C ARG A 221 -0.27 -0.68 21.36
N PRO A 222 -0.69 -1.54 22.31
CA PRO A 222 -2.05 -2.05 22.38
C PRO A 222 -3.08 -0.92 22.25
N GLY A 223 -4.06 -1.11 21.37
CA GLY A 223 -5.06 -0.10 21.04
C GLY A 223 -4.63 0.92 19.99
N ASP A 224 -3.46 0.81 19.35
CA ASP A 224 -3.19 1.57 18.14
C ASP A 224 -3.89 0.95 16.92
N TRP A 225 -4.20 1.77 15.93
CA TRP A 225 -4.40 1.29 14.56
C TRP A 225 -3.06 1.27 13.83
N VAL A 226 -2.82 0.24 13.05
CA VAL A 226 -1.63 0.13 12.18
C VAL A 226 -2.02 -0.26 10.78
N SER A 227 -1.27 0.20 9.79
CA SER A 227 -1.33 -0.33 8.42
C SER A 227 -0.34 -1.47 8.26
N LEU A 228 -0.70 -2.46 7.46
CA LEU A 228 0.10 -3.66 7.22
C LEU A 228 0.31 -3.85 5.73
N HIS A 229 1.53 -4.20 5.33
CA HIS A 229 1.86 -4.63 3.98
C HIS A 229 2.72 -5.88 4.11
N TRP A 230 2.28 -6.98 3.50
CA TRP A 230 2.84 -8.31 3.77
C TRP A 230 2.89 -8.59 5.27
N GLU A 231 3.95 -9.14 5.83
CA GLU A 231 4.08 -9.42 7.25
C GLU A 231 4.45 -8.19 8.10
N TRP A 232 4.59 -7.00 7.52
CA TRP A 232 5.16 -5.85 8.23
C TRP A 232 4.13 -4.80 8.65
N VAL A 233 4.35 -4.22 9.83
CA VAL A 233 3.75 -2.94 10.24
C VAL A 233 4.42 -1.80 9.48
N CYS A 234 3.65 -1.06 8.69
CA CYS A 234 4.17 0.05 7.87
C CYS A 234 4.01 1.43 8.52
N ASP A 235 2.93 1.67 9.26
CA ASP A 235 2.73 2.93 9.97
C ASP A 235 1.63 2.80 11.03
N ARG A 236 1.62 3.75 11.97
CA ARG A 236 0.48 3.96 12.87
C ARG A 236 -0.54 4.84 12.18
N LEU A 237 -1.82 4.48 12.30
CA LEU A 237 -2.92 5.17 11.65
C LEU A 237 -3.80 5.91 12.65
N THR A 238 -4.31 7.05 12.21
CA THR A 238 -5.48 7.70 12.84
C THR A 238 -6.78 7.01 12.40
N ASP A 239 -7.86 7.20 13.14
CA ASP A 239 -9.19 6.71 12.72
C ASP A 239 -9.61 7.24 11.34
N SER A 240 -9.25 8.50 11.03
CA SER A 240 -9.51 9.08 9.71
C SER A 240 -8.78 8.38 8.57
N GLN A 241 -7.53 7.94 8.82
CA GLN A 241 -6.74 7.20 7.84
C GLN A 241 -7.29 5.78 7.66
N VAL A 242 -7.73 5.12 8.74
CA VAL A 242 -8.42 3.83 8.65
C VAL A 242 -9.72 3.95 7.82
N ALA A 243 -10.49 5.02 8.03
CA ALA A 243 -11.70 5.27 7.25
C ALA A 243 -11.41 5.50 5.76
N LEU A 244 -10.36 6.24 5.43
CA LEU A 244 -9.91 6.45 4.04
C LEU A 244 -9.46 5.15 3.39
N LEU A 245 -8.60 4.39 4.06
CA LEU A 245 -8.09 3.12 3.56
C LEU A 245 -9.24 2.14 3.31
N ARG A 246 -10.18 2.03 4.26
CA ARG A 246 -11.41 1.23 4.10
C ARG A 246 -12.22 1.67 2.88
N ARG A 247 -12.45 2.98 2.72
CA ARG A 247 -13.20 3.55 1.58
C ARG A 247 -12.56 3.15 0.25
N TYR A 248 -11.24 3.31 0.10
CA TYR A 248 -10.57 2.99 -1.15
C TYR A 248 -10.46 1.48 -1.40
N THR A 249 -10.25 0.66 -0.36
CA THR A 249 -10.35 -0.80 -0.50
C THR A 249 -11.74 -1.21 -1.00
N GLN A 250 -12.81 -0.72 -0.37
CA GLN A 250 -14.18 -1.04 -0.78
C GLN A 250 -14.51 -0.55 -2.20
N ARG A 251 -14.07 0.66 -2.57
CA ARG A 251 -14.23 1.21 -3.93
C ARG A 251 -13.63 0.28 -4.98
N HIS A 252 -12.39 -0.18 -4.77
CA HIS A 252 -11.71 -1.01 -5.76
C HIS A 252 -12.17 -2.48 -5.73
N LEU A 253 -12.60 -2.99 -4.58
CA LEU A 253 -13.31 -4.28 -4.51
C LEU A 253 -14.63 -4.23 -5.30
N ALA A 254 -15.38 -3.13 -5.22
CA ALA A 254 -16.59 -2.96 -6.02
C ALA A 254 -16.29 -2.97 -7.53
N ILE A 255 -15.23 -2.28 -7.96
CA ILE A 255 -14.81 -2.25 -9.38
C ILE A 255 -14.44 -3.66 -9.88
N VAL A 256 -13.60 -4.41 -9.15
CA VAL A 256 -13.18 -5.75 -9.61
C VAL A 256 -14.30 -6.81 -9.50
N ASN A 257 -15.29 -6.57 -8.63
CA ASN A 257 -16.46 -7.44 -8.52
C ASN A 257 -17.57 -7.10 -9.53
N ASP A 258 -17.49 -5.95 -10.19
CA ASP A 258 -18.43 -5.62 -11.25
C ASP A 258 -18.18 -6.51 -12.46
N ARG A 259 -19.12 -7.43 -12.69
CA ARG A 259 -19.08 -8.39 -13.80
C ARG A 259 -19.13 -7.70 -15.17
N GLN A 260 -19.61 -6.45 -15.26
CA GLN A 260 -19.59 -5.67 -16.50
C GLN A 260 -18.21 -5.06 -16.80
N ALA A 261 -17.33 -4.95 -15.79
CA ALA A 261 -15.95 -4.44 -15.90
C ALA A 261 -14.88 -5.55 -15.80
N ARG A 262 -15.28 -6.81 -15.53
CA ARG A 262 -14.37 -7.96 -15.55
C ARG A 262 -13.98 -8.27 -17.00
N SER A 263 -12.77 -7.92 -17.40
CA SER A 263 -12.20 -8.53 -18.61
C SER A 263 -12.22 -10.05 -18.44
N VAL A 264 -12.81 -10.72 -19.42
CA VAL A 264 -12.65 -12.15 -19.62
C VAL A 264 -11.16 -12.36 -19.90
N VAL A 265 -10.39 -12.86 -18.93
CA VAL A 265 -9.05 -13.35 -19.22
C VAL A 265 -9.23 -14.43 -20.29
N PRO A 266 -8.62 -14.32 -21.48
CA PRO A 266 -8.67 -15.40 -22.45
C PRO A 266 -8.15 -16.64 -21.74
N ALA A 267 -8.88 -17.75 -21.82
CA ALA A 267 -8.40 -19.04 -21.34
C ALA A 267 -7.09 -19.36 -22.06
N MET A 268 -5.96 -18.97 -21.49
CA MET A 268 -4.65 -19.14 -22.08
C MET A 268 -3.88 -20.13 -21.22
N LEU A 269 -3.73 -21.31 -21.84
CA LEU A 269 -2.87 -22.44 -21.52
C LEU A 269 -3.48 -23.52 -20.61
N GLY A 270 -4.14 -24.48 -21.27
CA GLY A 270 -3.85 -25.89 -20.99
C GLY A 270 -2.47 -26.28 -21.53
#